data_AF-A0A1J5VRE9-F1
#
_entry.id   AF-A0A1J5VRE9-F1
#
_cell.length_a   1.000
_cell.length_b   1.000
_cell.length_c   1.000
_cell.angle_alpha   90.00
_cell.angle_beta   90.00
_cell.angle_gamma   90.00
#
_symmetry.space_group_name_H-M   'P 1'
#
loop_
_entity.id
_entity.type
_entity.pdbx_description
1 polymer ?
#
loop_
_entity_poly.entity_id
_entity_poly.type
_entity_poly.pdbx_seq_one_letter_code
_entity_poly.pdbx_strand_id
1 'polypeptide(L)'
;MLLKDDGEIIEQDFPAIPHSLAVGDSEALIVGNPQENERNANENELYLLESDGNLTKIPFPPGYDVETNFKYPYVNYLGDGKFEVLQGHSEGRKTHLTSFEVSVDSAKKQLDVHNIHPLTMMLSEDFAITRTLPNGENGVIDKSGNVYINRRDSSEPEKVGHIEEFSADNFIRMKTPGREPKFGIRRAGTIEVRKWNDPNTVLFSVNVERSACGSPDCGIASISETYGK
;
A
#
# COMPACT_ATOMS: atom_id res chain seq x y z
N MET A 1 -6.16 -13.86 -6.10
CA MET A 1 -7.39 -13.62 -6.88
C MET A 1 -7.20 -12.38 -7.75
N LEU A 2 -7.27 -12.54 -9.06
CA LEU A 2 -7.32 -11.47 -10.07
C LEU A 2 -8.75 -11.44 -10.63
N LEU A 3 -9.35 -10.25 -10.74
CA LEU A 3 -10.64 -10.05 -11.40
C LEU A 3 -10.38 -9.31 -12.71
N LYS A 4 -10.70 -9.94 -13.84
CA LYS A 4 -10.61 -9.33 -15.17
C LYS A 4 -11.76 -8.37 -15.43
N ASP A 5 -11.62 -7.54 -16.45
CA ASP A 5 -12.62 -6.57 -16.89
C ASP A 5 -13.89 -7.22 -17.44
N ASP A 6 -13.78 -8.41 -18.03
CA ASP A 6 -14.89 -9.26 -18.47
C ASP A 6 -15.62 -9.98 -17.32
N GLY A 7 -15.14 -9.83 -16.09
CA GLY A 7 -15.70 -10.45 -14.88
C GLY A 7 -15.15 -11.85 -14.60
N GLU A 8 -14.23 -12.37 -15.41
CA GLU A 8 -13.52 -13.62 -15.11
C GLU A 8 -12.68 -13.46 -13.84
N ILE A 9 -12.74 -14.48 -12.96
CA ILE A 9 -11.91 -14.55 -11.76
C ILE A 9 -10.84 -15.61 -11.98
N ILE A 10 -9.57 -15.20 -11.86
CA ILE A 10 -8.44 -16.11 -11.80
C ILE A 10 -8.01 -16.26 -10.34
N GLU A 11 -8.12 -17.49 -9.84
CA GLU A 11 -7.57 -17.89 -8.55
C GLU A 11 -6.29 -18.70 -8.76
N GLN A 12 -5.22 -18.28 -8.09
CA GLN A 12 -3.95 -19.00 -8.07
C GLN A 12 -3.34 -18.89 -6.68
N ASP A 13 -2.65 -19.96 -6.28
CA ASP A 13 -1.83 -19.95 -5.08
C ASP A 13 -0.60 -19.06 -5.32
N PHE A 14 -0.30 -18.21 -4.33
CA PHE A 14 0.89 -17.39 -4.39
C PHE A 14 2.06 -18.17 -3.75
N PRO A 15 3.21 -18.30 -4.42
CA PRO A 15 4.32 -19.14 -3.95
C PRO A 15 5.06 -18.57 -2.73
N ALA A 16 4.78 -17.33 -2.36
CA ALA A 16 5.44 -16.59 -1.28
C ALA A 16 4.42 -16.03 -0.28
N ILE A 17 4.88 -15.42 0.81
CA ILE A 17 4.06 -14.62 1.72
C ILE A 17 4.12 -13.17 1.20
N PRO A 18 3.07 -12.65 0.55
CA PRO A 18 3.11 -11.31 -0.05
C PRO A 18 3.01 -10.24 1.04
N HIS A 19 3.87 -9.23 0.97
CA HIS A 19 3.86 -8.09 1.91
C HIS A 19 3.83 -6.73 1.21
N SER A 20 4.09 -6.67 -0.09
CA SER A 20 3.91 -5.46 -0.90
C SER A 20 3.35 -5.76 -2.29
N LEU A 21 2.49 -4.90 -2.81
CA LEU A 21 1.83 -5.04 -4.11
C LEU A 21 1.60 -3.65 -4.72
N ALA A 22 1.99 -3.49 -5.98
CA ALA A 22 1.69 -2.34 -6.81
C ALA A 22 1.00 -2.81 -8.09
N VAL A 23 -0.17 -2.25 -8.41
CA VAL A 23 -0.93 -2.55 -9.63
C VAL A 23 -0.76 -1.38 -10.59
N GLY A 24 -0.20 -1.64 -11.76
CA GLY A 24 -0.09 -0.69 -12.87
C GLY A 24 -1.21 -0.85 -13.90
N ASP A 25 -0.96 -0.39 -15.12
CA ASP A 25 -1.99 -0.34 -16.16
C ASP A 25 -2.32 -1.72 -16.74
N SER A 26 -1.31 -2.58 -16.94
CA SER A 26 -1.45 -3.91 -17.55
C SER A 26 -0.80 -5.05 -16.74
N GLU A 27 -0.11 -4.72 -15.65
CA GLU A 27 0.61 -5.67 -14.82
C GLU A 27 0.67 -5.22 -13.37
N ALA A 28 1.06 -6.13 -12.48
CA ALA A 28 1.33 -5.84 -11.09
C ALA A 28 2.69 -6.40 -10.65
N LEU A 29 3.37 -5.65 -9.79
CA LEU A 29 4.56 -6.10 -9.08
C LEU A 29 4.20 -6.49 -7.66
N ILE A 30 4.69 -7.64 -7.21
CA ILE A 30 4.45 -8.17 -5.88
C ILE A 30 5.79 -8.47 -5.24
N VAL A 31 5.99 -8.00 -4.01
CA VAL A 31 7.12 -8.41 -3.18
C VAL A 31 6.60 -9.26 -2.04
N GLY A 32 7.28 -10.37 -1.81
CA GLY A 32 7.01 -11.28 -0.70
C GLY A 32 8.29 -11.92 -0.18
N ASN A 33 8.14 -12.70 0.87
CA ASN A 33 9.20 -13.57 1.37
C ASN A 33 8.89 -15.03 1.01
N PRO A 34 9.91 -15.89 0.83
CA PRO A 34 9.72 -17.32 0.74
C PRO A 34 8.91 -17.85 1.92
N GLN A 35 8.28 -19.00 1.75
CA GLN A 35 7.57 -19.66 2.85
C GLN A 35 8.55 -19.92 4.03
N GLU A 36 8.06 -19.87 5.27
CA GLU A 36 8.91 -19.92 6.48
C GLU A 36 9.80 -21.19 6.57
N ASN A 37 9.43 -22.25 5.87
CA ASN A 37 10.16 -23.50 5.81
C ASN A 37 11.33 -23.50 4.80
N GLU A 38 11.53 -22.41 4.06
CA GLU A 38 12.59 -22.27 3.08
C GLU A 38 13.88 -21.66 3.66
N ARG A 39 15.03 -22.04 3.10
CA ARG A 39 16.37 -21.71 3.63
C ARG A 39 16.68 -20.20 3.63
N ASN A 40 15.89 -19.40 2.91
CA ASN A 40 16.08 -17.98 2.66
C ASN A 40 14.82 -17.17 3.02
N ALA A 41 14.03 -17.59 4.02
CA ALA A 41 12.77 -16.95 4.40
C ALA A 41 12.85 -15.43 4.73
N ASN A 42 14.05 -14.87 4.90
CA ASN A 42 14.25 -13.44 5.12
C ASN A 42 14.63 -12.66 3.84
N GLU A 43 14.95 -13.34 2.75
CA GLU A 43 15.23 -12.69 1.46
C GLU A 43 13.90 -12.28 0.81
N ASN A 44 13.84 -11.08 0.27
CA ASN A 44 12.69 -10.65 -0.52
C ASN A 44 12.74 -11.29 -1.91
N GLU A 45 11.57 -11.58 -2.45
CA GLU A 45 11.37 -12.07 -3.81
C GLU A 45 10.43 -11.12 -4.55
N LEU A 46 10.75 -10.84 -5.82
CA LEU A 46 9.95 -10.01 -6.69
C LEU A 46 9.22 -10.88 -7.71
N TYR A 47 7.92 -10.61 -7.87
CA TYR A 47 7.05 -11.30 -8.80
C TYR A 47 6.33 -10.31 -9.72
N LEU A 48 6.22 -10.69 -10.98
CA LEU A 48 5.41 -10.06 -12.00
C LEU A 48 4.11 -10.86 -12.16
N LEU A 49 2.97 -10.18 -11.98
CA LEU A 49 1.64 -10.70 -12.29
C LEU A 49 1.11 -10.00 -13.54
N GLU A 50 0.87 -10.77 -14.60
CA GLU A 50 0.31 -10.29 -15.86
C GLU A 50 -1.22 -10.34 -15.85
N SER A 51 -1.85 -9.59 -16.75
CA SER A 51 -3.31 -9.50 -16.88
C SER A 51 -3.99 -10.82 -17.28
N ASP A 52 -3.26 -11.75 -17.88
CA ASP A 52 -3.72 -13.12 -18.16
C ASP A 52 -3.65 -14.04 -16.94
N GLY A 53 -3.19 -13.53 -15.80
CA GLY A 53 -3.00 -14.27 -14.54
C GLY A 53 -1.63 -14.92 -14.40
N ASN A 54 -0.77 -14.86 -15.42
CA ASN A 54 0.56 -15.47 -15.36
C ASN A 54 1.41 -14.79 -14.28
N LEU A 55 1.97 -15.62 -13.38
CA LEU A 55 2.79 -15.19 -12.27
C LEU A 55 4.22 -15.69 -12.45
N THR A 56 5.17 -14.76 -12.56
CA THR A 56 6.58 -15.09 -12.80
C THR A 56 7.47 -14.42 -11.75
N LYS A 57 8.37 -15.18 -11.12
CA LYS A 57 9.45 -14.60 -10.30
C LYS A 57 10.45 -13.91 -11.23
N ILE A 58 10.74 -12.63 -10.97
CA ILE A 58 11.66 -11.81 -11.76
C ILE A 58 12.78 -11.26 -10.87
N PRO A 59 13.97 -10.92 -11.43
CA PRO A 59 15.04 -10.34 -10.63
C PRO A 59 14.70 -8.91 -10.19
N PHE A 60 15.18 -8.53 -9.01
CA PHE A 60 15.23 -7.13 -8.59
C PHE A 60 16.20 -6.31 -9.46
N PRO A 61 16.10 -4.96 -9.45
CA PRO A 61 17.06 -4.10 -10.11
C PRO A 61 18.51 -4.39 -9.71
N PRO A 62 19.49 -4.24 -10.61
CA PRO A 62 20.90 -4.40 -10.26
C PRO A 62 21.32 -3.53 -9.07
N GLY A 63 21.94 -4.14 -8.06
CA GLY A 63 22.36 -3.46 -6.84
C GLY A 63 21.32 -3.42 -5.72
N TYR A 64 20.15 -4.03 -5.92
CA TYR A 64 19.15 -4.19 -4.88
C TYR A 64 19.60 -5.15 -3.77
N ASP A 65 19.45 -4.75 -2.51
CA ASP A 65 19.65 -5.61 -1.35
C ASP A 65 18.38 -6.39 -1.01
N VAL A 66 18.38 -7.71 -1.28
CA VAL A 66 17.22 -8.58 -1.04
C VAL A 66 16.91 -8.79 0.43
N GLU A 67 17.86 -8.56 1.35
CA GLU A 67 17.65 -8.71 2.79
C GLU A 67 17.07 -7.45 3.45
N THR A 68 16.75 -6.43 2.64
CA THR A 68 16.24 -5.16 3.14
C THR A 68 14.92 -5.29 3.90
N ASN A 69 14.85 -4.66 5.08
CA ASN A 69 13.67 -4.66 5.94
C ASN A 69 13.30 -3.24 6.39
N PHE A 70 12.14 -2.75 5.96
CA PHE A 70 11.62 -1.44 6.32
C PHE A 70 10.09 -1.38 6.34
N LYS A 71 9.53 -0.35 6.96
CA LYS A 71 8.08 -0.24 7.27
C LYS A 71 7.23 0.37 6.14
N TYR A 72 7.76 0.49 4.94
CA TYR A 72 7.08 1.08 3.77
C TYR A 72 6.83 0.02 2.71
N PRO A 73 5.91 0.26 1.77
CA PRO A 73 5.76 -0.60 0.60
C PRO A 73 7.08 -0.72 -0.16
N TYR A 74 7.40 -1.91 -0.61
CA TYR A 74 8.61 -2.22 -1.37
C TYR A 74 8.44 -1.91 -2.85
N VAL A 75 7.20 -1.88 -3.33
CA VAL A 75 6.84 -1.50 -4.69
C VAL A 75 5.70 -0.52 -4.69
N ASN A 76 5.76 0.49 -5.57
CA ASN A 76 4.72 1.49 -5.77
C ASN A 76 4.50 1.73 -7.27
N TYR A 77 3.27 1.98 -7.69
CA TYR A 77 2.99 2.41 -9.06
C TYR A 77 3.10 3.94 -9.16
N LEU A 78 3.81 4.43 -10.18
CA LEU A 78 4.07 5.86 -10.39
C LEU A 78 3.19 6.48 -11.49
N GLY A 79 2.43 5.66 -12.23
CA GLY A 79 1.74 6.09 -13.44
C GLY A 79 2.59 5.88 -14.70
N ASP A 80 1.93 5.96 -15.86
CA ASP A 80 2.55 5.86 -17.19
C ASP A 80 3.44 4.62 -17.38
N GLY A 81 2.99 3.46 -16.89
CA GLY A 81 3.74 2.19 -16.97
C GLY A 81 5.02 2.13 -16.13
N LYS A 82 5.20 3.07 -15.19
CA LYS A 82 6.36 3.11 -14.30
C LYS A 82 6.03 2.66 -12.89
N PHE A 83 6.98 1.97 -12.30
CA PHE A 83 6.97 1.55 -10.91
C PHE A 83 8.18 2.11 -10.18
N GLU A 84 8.09 2.12 -8.87
CA GLU A 84 9.23 2.27 -7.99
C GLU A 84 9.44 0.97 -7.24
N VAL A 85 10.68 0.53 -7.16
CA VAL A 85 11.13 -0.51 -6.24
C VAL A 85 11.98 0.17 -5.16
N LEU A 86 11.66 -0.07 -3.89
CA LEU A 86 12.34 0.53 -2.74
C LEU A 86 13.20 -0.52 -2.02
N GLN A 87 14.43 -0.14 -1.72
CA GLN A 87 15.22 -0.77 -0.66
C GLN A 87 15.48 0.27 0.43
N GLY A 88 15.70 -0.16 1.66
CA GLY A 88 16.14 0.75 2.70
C GLY A 88 16.75 0.13 3.95
N HIS A 89 17.27 1.01 4.77
CA HIS A 89 17.80 0.70 6.09
C HIS A 89 17.23 1.70 7.09
N SER A 90 16.72 1.21 8.22
CA SER A 90 16.15 2.05 9.26
C SER A 90 17.13 2.27 10.41
N GLU A 91 17.38 3.54 10.72
CA GLU A 91 18.16 4.03 11.86
C GLU A 91 17.21 4.78 12.81
N GLY A 92 16.67 4.07 13.80
CA GLY A 92 15.64 4.59 14.70
C GLY A 92 14.40 5.05 13.92
N ARG A 93 14.10 6.35 13.98
CA ARG A 93 12.96 6.98 13.28
C ARG A 93 13.22 7.32 11.81
N LYS A 94 14.45 7.16 11.34
CA LYS A 94 14.86 7.58 10.00
C LYS A 94 15.09 6.35 9.15
N THR A 95 14.44 6.26 8.00
CA THR A 95 14.73 5.22 7.02
C THR A 95 15.43 5.85 5.82
N HIS A 96 16.63 5.36 5.55
CA HIS A 96 17.39 5.67 4.36
C HIS A 96 16.95 4.73 3.26
N LEU A 97 16.37 5.26 2.19
CA LEU A 97 15.83 4.49 1.08
C LEU A 97 16.64 4.78 -0.18
N THR A 98 16.72 3.78 -1.06
CA THR A 98 17.09 3.95 -2.46
C THR A 98 15.88 3.59 -3.30
N SER A 99 15.44 4.54 -4.11
CA SER A 99 14.35 4.37 -5.07
C SER A 99 14.91 4.02 -6.45
N PHE A 100 14.44 2.90 -6.98
CA PHE A 100 14.67 2.47 -8.35
C PHE A 100 13.38 2.74 -9.13
N GLU A 101 13.39 3.76 -9.99
CA GLU A 101 12.32 3.96 -10.96
C GLU A 101 12.51 2.98 -12.12
N VAL A 102 11.51 2.14 -12.36
CA VAL A 102 11.57 1.04 -13.32
C VAL A 102 10.34 0.97 -14.21
N SER A 103 10.48 0.38 -15.39
CA SER A 103 9.36 -0.17 -16.16
C SER A 103 9.51 -1.68 -16.30
N VAL A 104 8.41 -2.37 -16.59
CA VAL A 104 8.44 -3.83 -16.82
C VAL A 104 8.71 -4.12 -18.30
N ASP A 105 9.73 -4.91 -18.59
CA ASP A 105 9.90 -5.57 -19.89
C ASP A 105 9.28 -6.98 -19.79
N SER A 106 7.99 -7.07 -20.12
CA SER A 106 7.23 -8.32 -20.02
C SER A 106 7.73 -9.41 -20.98
N ALA A 107 8.41 -9.06 -22.07
CA ALA A 107 8.99 -10.02 -23.01
C ALA A 107 10.23 -10.70 -22.42
N LYS A 108 11.06 -9.94 -21.69
CA LYS A 108 12.25 -10.46 -21.03
C LYS A 108 12.04 -10.85 -19.57
N LYS A 109 10.86 -10.60 -19.01
CA LYS A 109 10.51 -10.83 -17.60
C LYS A 109 11.51 -10.16 -16.66
N GLN A 110 11.81 -8.89 -16.92
CA GLN A 110 12.78 -8.11 -16.17
C GLN A 110 12.29 -6.67 -15.95
N LEU A 111 13.01 -5.95 -15.11
CA LEU A 111 12.83 -4.52 -14.91
C LEU A 111 13.88 -3.73 -15.70
N ASP A 112 13.44 -2.73 -16.43
CA ASP A 112 14.31 -1.72 -17.03
C ASP A 112 14.39 -0.52 -16.09
N VAL A 113 15.60 -0.20 -15.61
CA VAL A 113 15.83 0.88 -14.64
C VAL A 113 16.03 2.20 -15.37
N HIS A 114 15.23 3.20 -15.03
CA HIS A 114 15.27 4.55 -15.61
C HIS A 114 16.06 5.52 -14.75
N ASN A 115 15.88 5.44 -13.44
CA ASN A 115 16.52 6.35 -12.49
C ASN A 115 16.76 5.65 -11.15
N ILE A 116 17.83 6.04 -10.47
CA ILE A 116 18.15 5.59 -9.11
C ILE A 116 18.45 6.81 -8.28
N HIS A 117 17.70 7.02 -7.20
CA HIS A 117 17.92 8.17 -6.33
C HIS A 117 17.74 7.81 -4.85
N PRO A 118 18.58 8.36 -3.97
CA PRO A 118 18.40 8.23 -2.55
C PRO A 118 17.24 9.12 -2.09
N LEU A 119 16.46 8.64 -1.13
CA LEU A 119 15.56 9.47 -0.34
C LEU A 119 15.64 9.07 1.13
N THR A 120 15.16 9.96 1.98
CA THR A 120 15.09 9.70 3.42
C THR A 120 13.65 9.92 3.84
N MET A 121 13.08 8.94 4.54
CA MET A 121 11.75 9.07 5.10
C MET A 121 11.83 8.94 6.62
N MET A 122 11.29 9.92 7.33
CA MET A 122 11.16 9.85 8.77
C MET A 122 9.78 9.33 9.18
N LEU A 123 9.81 8.34 10.07
CA LEU A 123 8.66 7.76 10.71
C LEU A 123 8.85 7.83 12.24
N SER A 124 7.92 8.47 12.98
CA SER A 124 7.69 8.24 14.42
C SER A 124 7.67 6.73 14.80
N GLU A 125 8.07 6.40 16.03
CA GLU A 125 8.10 5.00 16.47
C GLU A 125 6.69 4.45 16.77
N ASP A 126 5.73 5.35 17.02
CA ASP A 126 4.40 5.05 17.55
C ASP A 126 3.28 5.03 16.49
N PHE A 127 3.56 4.60 15.26
CA PHE A 127 2.49 4.50 14.26
C PHE A 127 1.59 3.31 14.45
N ALA A 128 0.30 3.54 14.17
CA ALA A 128 -0.73 2.52 14.21
C ALA A 128 -1.20 2.14 12.80
N ILE A 129 -1.20 3.08 11.85
CA ILE A 129 -1.66 2.86 10.46
C ILE A 129 -0.67 3.47 9.46
N THR A 130 -0.37 2.72 8.40
CA THR A 130 0.38 3.19 7.22
C THR A 130 -0.36 2.76 5.96
N ARG A 131 -0.53 3.68 5.00
CA ARG A 131 -1.19 3.44 3.71
C ARG A 131 -0.52 4.19 2.56
N THR A 132 -0.28 3.50 1.46
CA THR A 132 0.06 4.14 0.18
C THR A 132 -1.13 4.95 -0.33
N LEU A 133 -0.86 6.19 -0.74
CA LEU A 133 -1.81 7.11 -1.34
C LEU A 133 -1.64 7.12 -2.88
N PRO A 134 -2.66 7.60 -3.64
CA PRO A 134 -2.68 7.51 -5.10
C PRO A 134 -1.50 8.13 -5.84
N ASN A 135 -0.81 9.14 -5.28
CA ASN A 135 0.35 9.75 -5.93
C ASN A 135 1.69 9.18 -5.41
N GLY A 136 1.68 7.99 -4.80
CA GLY A 136 2.86 7.35 -4.24
C GLY A 136 3.33 7.95 -2.91
N GLU A 137 2.55 8.85 -2.29
CA GLU A 137 2.77 9.31 -0.92
C GLU A 137 2.40 8.21 0.09
N ASN A 138 2.85 8.33 1.33
CA ASN A 138 2.41 7.45 2.41
C ASN A 138 1.61 8.23 3.46
N GLY A 139 0.34 7.89 3.62
CA GLY A 139 -0.50 8.33 4.71
C GLY A 139 -0.19 7.54 5.97
N VAL A 140 -0.01 8.24 7.08
CA VAL A 140 0.38 7.64 8.36
C VAL A 140 -0.50 8.20 9.48
N ILE A 141 -0.95 7.33 10.40
CA ILE A 141 -1.65 7.74 11.63
C ILE A 141 -0.90 7.18 12.83
N ASP A 142 -0.53 8.05 13.77
CA ASP A 142 0.08 7.63 15.04
C ASP A 142 -0.94 7.15 16.07
N LYS A 143 -0.49 6.45 17.11
CA LYS A 143 -1.35 5.95 18.20
C LYS A 143 -2.09 7.06 18.94
N SER A 144 -1.59 8.29 18.88
CA SER A 144 -2.25 9.47 19.44
C SER A 144 -3.29 10.06 18.50
N GLY A 145 -3.43 9.56 17.27
CA GLY A 145 -4.39 10.04 16.27
C GLY A 145 -3.88 11.17 15.38
N ASN A 146 -2.61 11.56 15.47
CA ASN A 146 -2.06 12.53 14.52
C ASN A 146 -1.92 11.88 13.14
N VAL A 147 -2.34 12.61 12.11
CA VAL A 147 -2.30 12.16 10.73
C VAL A 147 -1.22 12.91 9.99
N TYR A 148 -0.40 12.16 9.26
CA TYR A 148 0.68 12.68 8.47
C TYR A 148 0.61 12.18 7.03
N ILE A 149 1.09 13.01 6.10
CA ILE A 149 1.39 12.60 4.74
C ILE A 149 2.90 12.70 4.55
N ASN A 150 3.52 11.56 4.30
CA ASN A 150 4.90 11.50 3.89
C ASN A 150 4.96 11.63 2.36
N ARG A 151 5.33 12.83 1.91
CA ARG A 151 5.48 13.16 0.50
C ARG A 151 6.89 12.80 0.03
N ARG A 152 7.00 12.35 -1.22
CA ARG A 152 8.27 11.86 -1.79
C ARG A 152 9.35 12.95 -1.89
N ASP A 153 8.94 14.20 -2.05
CA ASP A 153 9.80 15.38 -2.15
C ASP A 153 10.19 15.97 -0.79
N SER A 154 9.70 15.40 0.32
CA SER A 154 9.99 15.87 1.67
C SER A 154 10.63 14.78 2.52
N SER A 155 11.67 15.14 3.27
CA SER A 155 12.28 14.24 4.24
C SER A 155 11.45 14.06 5.51
N GLU A 156 10.64 15.08 5.85
CA GLU A 156 9.78 15.07 7.03
C GLU A 156 8.33 14.79 6.64
N PRO A 157 7.62 13.91 7.36
CA PRO A 157 6.21 13.71 7.16
C PRO A 157 5.44 14.98 7.56
N GLU A 158 4.60 15.48 6.67
CA GLU A 158 3.78 16.66 6.93
C GLU A 158 2.61 16.27 7.83
N LYS A 159 2.49 16.91 8.99
CA LYS A 159 1.30 16.75 9.84
C LYS A 159 0.13 17.50 9.18
N VAL A 160 -0.84 16.74 8.70
CA VAL A 160 -2.03 17.28 8.01
C VAL A 160 -3.25 17.37 8.91
N GLY A 161 -3.22 16.72 10.10
CA GLY A 161 -4.27 16.91 11.08
C GLY A 161 -4.27 15.91 12.24
N HIS A 162 -5.44 15.73 12.85
CA HIS A 162 -5.63 14.93 14.05
C HIS A 162 -7.03 14.31 14.13
N ILE A 163 -7.11 13.06 14.59
CA ILE A 163 -8.34 12.32 14.85
C ILE A 163 -8.46 12.12 16.35
N GLU A 164 -9.43 12.80 16.95
CA GLU A 164 -9.76 12.62 18.37
C GLU A 164 -10.16 11.17 18.66
N GLU A 165 -9.74 10.65 19.81
CA GLU A 165 -10.07 9.28 20.27
C GLU A 165 -9.78 8.20 19.21
N PHE A 166 -8.62 8.30 18.56
CA PHE A 166 -8.21 7.35 17.55
C PHE A 166 -7.87 5.97 18.15
N SER A 167 -8.31 4.91 17.46
CA SER A 167 -7.88 3.54 17.69
C SER A 167 -7.68 2.85 16.34
N ALA A 168 -6.58 2.11 16.20
CA ALA A 168 -6.27 1.36 14.98
C ALA A 168 -7.37 0.33 14.64
N ASP A 169 -8.01 -0.26 15.64
CA ASP A 169 -9.09 -1.24 15.46
C ASP A 169 -10.34 -0.64 14.80
N ASN A 170 -10.48 0.68 14.88
CA ASN A 170 -11.58 1.42 14.26
C ASN A 170 -11.23 1.91 12.85
N PHE A 171 -9.99 1.75 12.39
CA PHE A 171 -9.60 2.19 11.06
C PHE A 171 -10.22 1.30 9.98
N ILE A 172 -10.86 1.93 8.99
CA ILE A 172 -11.46 1.26 7.84
C ILE A 172 -10.73 1.72 6.58
N ARG A 173 -10.14 0.76 5.85
CA ARG A 173 -9.52 1.05 4.57
C ARG A 173 -10.58 1.51 3.57
N MET A 174 -10.28 2.55 2.80
CA MET A 174 -11.11 2.93 1.66
C MET A 174 -10.34 2.81 0.35
N LYS A 175 -11.00 2.30 -0.69
CA LYS A 175 -10.57 2.41 -2.07
C LYS A 175 -11.29 3.59 -2.69
N THR A 176 -10.55 4.63 -3.04
CA THR A 176 -11.09 5.86 -3.64
C THR A 176 -10.55 6.01 -5.05
N PRO A 177 -11.41 6.20 -6.06
CA PRO A 177 -10.95 6.48 -7.40
C PRO A 177 -10.51 7.95 -7.50
N GLY A 178 -9.33 8.19 -8.08
CA GLY A 178 -8.78 9.52 -8.29
C GLY A 178 -7.80 10.00 -7.21
N ARG A 179 -7.52 11.32 -7.21
CA ARG A 179 -6.40 11.94 -6.47
C ARG A 179 -6.76 12.42 -5.05
N GLU A 180 -7.98 12.15 -4.57
CA GLU A 180 -8.42 12.52 -3.23
C GLU A 180 -8.58 11.28 -2.34
N PRO A 181 -7.48 10.78 -1.75
CA PRO A 181 -7.54 9.58 -0.92
C PRO A 181 -8.36 9.80 0.35
N LYS A 182 -9.24 8.83 0.65
CA LYS A 182 -10.09 8.83 1.85
C LYS A 182 -9.77 7.64 2.74
N PHE A 183 -10.23 7.71 3.98
CA PHE A 183 -10.25 6.61 4.92
C PHE A 183 -11.48 6.70 5.81
N GLY A 184 -11.88 5.58 6.41
CA GLY A 184 -13.01 5.52 7.33
C GLY A 184 -12.54 5.35 8.76
N ILE A 185 -13.26 5.93 9.71
CA ILE A 185 -13.11 5.68 11.14
C ILE A 185 -14.45 5.18 11.68
N ARG A 186 -14.45 3.98 12.24
CA ARG A 186 -15.63 3.40 12.89
C ARG A 186 -15.89 4.14 14.20
N ARG A 187 -17.11 4.65 14.34
CA ARG A 187 -17.67 5.21 15.57
C ARG A 187 -18.91 4.41 15.97
N ALA A 188 -19.50 4.72 17.12
CA ALA A 188 -20.67 4.00 17.61
C ALA A 188 -21.82 4.05 16.58
N GLY A 189 -22.04 2.92 15.89
CA GLY A 189 -23.11 2.75 14.89
C GLY A 189 -22.86 3.38 13.51
N THR A 190 -21.72 4.03 13.29
CA THR A 190 -21.42 4.73 12.03
C THR A 190 -19.98 4.54 11.59
N ILE A 191 -19.70 4.79 10.31
CA ILE A 191 -18.34 5.01 9.80
C ILE A 191 -18.27 6.44 9.29
N GLU A 192 -17.39 7.23 9.89
CA GLU A 192 -17.05 8.57 9.43
C GLU A 192 -16.02 8.47 8.32
N VAL A 193 -16.33 8.99 7.14
CA VAL A 193 -15.40 9.08 6.01
C VAL A 193 -14.68 10.42 6.07
N ARG A 194 -13.35 10.38 6.00
CA ARG A 194 -12.45 11.54 6.10
C ARG A 194 -11.46 11.52 4.95
N LYS A 195 -10.91 12.67 4.59
CA LYS A 195 -9.85 12.79 3.57
C LYS A 195 -8.48 12.69 4.26
N TRP A 196 -7.50 12.06 3.63
CA TRP A 196 -6.14 12.03 4.18
C TRP A 196 -5.54 13.42 4.33
N ASN A 197 -5.78 14.29 3.36
CA ASN A 197 -5.30 15.69 3.31
C ASN A 197 -6.14 16.68 4.13
N ASP A 198 -7.30 16.27 4.65
CA ASP A 198 -8.12 17.04 5.61
C ASP A 198 -8.81 16.08 6.58
N PRO A 199 -8.06 15.47 7.51
CA PRO A 199 -8.57 14.40 8.35
C PRO A 199 -9.44 14.93 9.51
N ASN A 200 -9.38 16.23 9.81
CA ASN A 200 -10.17 16.85 10.87
C ASN A 200 -11.65 16.91 10.50
N THR A 201 -11.96 17.08 9.22
CA THR A 201 -13.33 17.22 8.70
C THR A 201 -13.94 15.85 8.35
N VAL A 202 -15.11 15.55 8.89
CA VAL A 202 -15.94 14.43 8.43
C VAL A 202 -16.60 14.81 7.11
N LEU A 203 -16.26 14.11 6.03
CA LEU A 203 -16.82 14.35 4.70
C LEU A 203 -18.27 13.88 4.64
N PHE A 204 -18.55 12.67 5.13
CA PHE A 204 -19.88 12.11 5.35
C PHE A 204 -19.80 10.92 6.31
N SER A 205 -20.95 10.48 6.81
CA SER A 205 -21.05 9.29 7.68
C SER A 205 -21.99 8.26 7.09
N VAL A 206 -21.62 6.99 7.22
CA VAL A 206 -22.44 5.85 6.80
C VAL A 206 -22.94 5.13 8.04
N ASN A 207 -24.26 4.97 8.16
CA ASN A 207 -24.84 4.15 9.22
C ASN A 207 -24.51 2.68 8.97
N VAL A 208 -24.01 1.98 9.99
CA VAL A 208 -23.69 0.56 9.91
C VAL A 208 -24.72 -0.21 10.71
N GLU A 209 -25.72 -0.76 10.03
CA GLU A 209 -26.66 -1.68 10.64
C GLU A 209 -26.03 -3.07 10.77
N ARG A 210 -25.74 -3.51 12.00
CA ARG A 210 -25.25 -4.87 12.30
C ARG A 210 -26.18 -5.97 11.75
N SER A 211 -27.47 -5.67 11.59
CA SER A 211 -28.51 -6.57 11.07
C SER A 211 -28.35 -6.92 9.59
N ALA A 212 -27.64 -6.12 8.79
CA ALA A 212 -27.57 -6.31 7.34
C ALA A 212 -26.79 -7.56 6.90
N CYS A 213 -26.04 -8.18 7.81
CA CYS A 213 -24.96 -9.10 7.46
C CYS A 213 -25.08 -10.48 8.15
N GLY A 214 -26.14 -10.70 8.93
CA GLY A 214 -26.55 -12.02 9.41
C GLY A 214 -25.59 -12.77 10.35
N SER A 215 -24.41 -12.22 10.66
CA SER A 215 -23.37 -12.85 11.50
C SER A 215 -22.89 -11.91 12.61
N PRO A 216 -22.66 -12.42 13.84
CA PRO A 216 -22.06 -11.65 14.92
C PRO A 216 -20.63 -11.18 14.62
N ASP A 217 -19.93 -11.84 13.69
CA ASP A 217 -18.58 -11.48 13.24
C ASP A 217 -18.57 -10.47 12.07
N CYS A 218 -19.74 -9.90 11.72
CA CYS A 218 -19.78 -8.97 10.60
C CYS A 218 -19.11 -7.63 10.95
N GLY A 219 -17.94 -7.42 10.36
CA GLY A 219 -17.23 -6.15 10.33
C GLY A 219 -17.03 -5.67 8.90
N ILE A 220 -17.21 -4.36 8.68
CA ILE A 220 -16.79 -3.73 7.43
C ILE A 220 -15.26 -3.70 7.44
N ALA A 221 -14.62 -4.46 6.55
CA ALA A 221 -13.16 -4.46 6.41
C ALA A 221 -12.66 -3.33 5.50
N SER A 222 -13.46 -2.93 4.52
CA SER A 222 -13.14 -1.81 3.62
C SER A 222 -14.39 -1.20 2.98
N ILE A 223 -14.27 0.03 2.48
CA ILE A 223 -15.28 0.72 1.68
C ILE A 223 -14.69 1.01 0.30
N SER A 224 -15.47 0.87 -0.77
CA SER A 224 -15.06 1.27 -2.11
C SER A 224 -15.99 2.37 -2.62
N GLU A 225 -15.40 3.49 -3.03
CA GLU A 225 -16.10 4.52 -3.78
C GLU A 225 -16.10 4.14 -5.27
N THR A 226 -17.24 4.28 -5.94
CA THR A 226 -17.38 4.00 -7.37
C THR A 226 -17.83 5.27 -8.06
N TYR A 227 -17.35 5.50 -9.29
CA TYR A 227 -17.97 6.53 -10.13
C TYR A 227 -19.39 6.09 -10.43
N GLY A 228 -20.36 6.96 -10.14
CA GLY A 228 -21.73 6.76 -10.63
C GLY A 228 -21.70 6.66 -12.15
N LYS A 229 -22.34 5.62 -12.70
CA LYS A 229 -22.63 5.54 -14.13
C LYS A 229 -23.50 6.71 -14.57
#